data_AF-A0A0E4G1A9-F1
#
_entry.id   AF-A0A0E4G1A9-F1
#
_cell.length_a   1.000
_cell.length_b   1.000
_cell.length_c   1.000
_cell.angle_alpha   90.00
_cell.angle_beta   90.00
_cell.angle_gamma   90.00
#
_symmetry.space_group_name_H-M   'P 1'
#
loop_
_entity.id
_entity.type
_entity.pdbx_description
1 polymer ?
#
loop_
_entity_poly.entity_id
_entity_poly.type
_entity_poly.pdbx_seq_one_letter_code
_entity_poly.pdbx_strand_id
1 'polypeptide(L)'
;MGSLQKEFASITVYDNLDALVQAHPDVAVMLGTYSRLVSKRDNQVEARFMVKFYDSNLQYIGKAEGSREQQMPPVWVHGKAAPEIAAQIDQQTELQLNALKQFDASLKALVSSSDVARLANK
;
A
#
# COMPACT_ATOMS: atom_id res chain seq x y z
N MET A 1 3.77 6.43 -4.22
CA MET A 1 2.69 7.18 -4.92
C MET A 1 2.65 6.96 -6.43
N GLY A 2 3.71 6.46 -7.08
CA GLY A 2 3.74 6.36 -8.56
C GLY A 2 2.71 5.43 -9.20
N SER A 3 2.16 4.46 -8.49
CA SER A 3 1.23 3.48 -9.08
C SER A 3 -0.21 3.96 -9.18
N LEU A 4 -0.69 4.74 -8.21
CA LEU A 4 -1.99 5.39 -8.32
C LEU A 4 -1.97 6.44 -9.43
N GLN A 5 -0.88 7.22 -9.53
CA GLN A 5 -0.69 8.22 -10.59
C GLN A 5 -0.66 7.64 -12.01
N LYS A 6 -0.41 6.34 -12.17
CA LYS A 6 -0.44 5.67 -13.48
C LYS A 6 -1.85 5.26 -13.91
N GLU A 7 -2.73 4.98 -12.96
CA GLU A 7 -4.06 4.42 -13.23
C GLU A 7 -5.17 5.49 -13.23
N PHE A 8 -4.94 6.66 -12.64
CA PHE A 8 -5.92 7.75 -12.53
C PHE A 8 -5.47 9.01 -13.27
N ALA A 9 -6.40 9.65 -14.00
CA ALA A 9 -6.14 10.84 -14.80
C ALA A 9 -5.78 12.09 -13.97
N SER A 10 -6.36 12.22 -12.78
CA SER A 10 -6.06 13.28 -11.82
C SER A 10 -6.17 12.74 -10.40
N ILE A 11 -5.27 13.17 -9.53
CA ILE A 11 -5.24 12.76 -8.12
C ILE A 11 -5.16 14.01 -7.26
N THR A 12 -6.18 14.18 -6.42
CA THR A 12 -6.18 15.21 -5.38
C THR A 12 -6.07 14.51 -4.03
N VAL A 13 -5.05 14.90 -3.26
CA VAL A 13 -4.87 14.41 -1.89
C VAL A 13 -5.57 15.39 -0.96
N TYR A 14 -6.44 14.88 -0.11
CA TYR A 14 -7.15 15.66 0.91
C TYR A 14 -6.60 15.33 2.29
N ASP A 15 -6.34 16.36 3.10
CA ASP A 15 -5.83 16.20 4.47
C ASP A 15 -6.87 15.66 5.45
N ASN A 16 -8.17 15.77 5.13
CA ASN A 16 -9.26 15.30 5.98
C ASN A 16 -10.49 14.86 5.15
N LEU A 17 -11.39 14.14 5.83
CA LEU A 17 -12.59 13.56 5.19
C LEU A 17 -13.60 14.62 4.77
N ASP A 18 -13.78 15.70 5.56
CA ASP A 18 -14.70 16.79 5.22
C ASP A 18 -14.35 17.47 3.89
N ALA A 19 -13.06 17.76 3.65
CA ALA A 19 -12.60 18.36 2.41
C ALA A 19 -12.81 17.42 1.21
N LEU A 20 -12.63 16.12 1.40
CA LEU A 20 -12.91 15.10 0.38
C LEU A 20 -14.41 15.05 0.05
N VAL A 21 -15.27 15.07 1.06
CA VAL A 21 -16.73 15.03 0.88
C VAL A 21 -17.22 16.30 0.18
N GLN A 22 -16.73 17.48 0.59
CA GLN A 22 -17.11 18.76 -0.02
C GLN A 22 -16.72 18.84 -1.50
N ALA A 23 -15.59 18.24 -1.89
CA ALA A 23 -15.13 18.24 -3.26
C ALA A 23 -15.95 17.30 -4.18
N HIS A 24 -16.77 16.40 -3.61
CA HIS A 24 -17.60 15.44 -4.35
C HIS A 24 -16.87 14.77 -5.53
N PRO A 25 -15.73 14.09 -5.29
CA PRO A 25 -15.02 13.39 -6.35
C PRO A 25 -15.83 12.19 -6.86
N ASP A 26 -15.64 11.83 -8.12
CA ASP A 26 -16.26 10.64 -8.73
C ASP A 26 -15.86 9.34 -8.03
N VAL A 27 -14.62 9.29 -7.53
CA VAL A 27 -14.06 8.15 -6.79
C VAL A 27 -13.26 8.67 -5.60
N ALA A 28 -13.63 8.22 -4.41
CA ALA A 28 -12.90 8.50 -3.18
C ALA A 28 -11.97 7.33 -2.82
N VAL A 29 -10.74 7.66 -2.43
CA VAL A 29 -9.68 6.66 -2.20
C VAL A 29 -9.09 6.84 -0.80
N MET A 30 -9.15 5.79 0.01
CA MET A 30 -8.51 5.77 1.33
C MET A 30 -7.27 4.90 1.30
N LEU A 31 -6.10 5.50 1.52
CA LEU A 31 -4.81 4.83 1.57
C LEU A 31 -4.41 4.52 3.02
N GLY A 32 -4.17 3.24 3.31
CA GLY A 32 -3.55 2.78 4.55
C GLY A 32 -2.20 2.14 4.23
N THR A 33 -1.11 2.73 4.75
CA THR A 33 0.21 2.11 4.75
C THR A 33 0.54 1.59 6.14
N TYR A 34 0.82 0.30 6.25
CA TYR A 34 1.25 -0.33 7.49
C TYR A 34 2.61 -0.99 7.29
N SER A 35 3.56 -0.62 8.15
CA SER A 35 4.90 -1.19 8.14
C SER A 35 5.25 -1.63 9.56
N ARG A 36 5.58 -2.91 9.72
CA ARG A 36 6.13 -3.48 10.95
C ARG A 36 7.59 -3.88 10.69
N LEU A 37 8.50 -3.26 11.42
CA LEU A 37 9.94 -3.51 11.35
C LEU A 37 10.39 -4.49 12.45
N VAL A 38 11.49 -5.21 12.20
CA VAL A 38 12.12 -6.06 13.23
C VAL A 38 12.42 -5.24 14.48
N SER A 39 12.01 -5.77 15.62
CA SER A 39 12.34 -5.23 16.94
C SER A 39 13.13 -6.26 17.75
N LYS A 40 13.78 -5.84 18.85
CA LYS A 40 14.50 -6.76 19.76
C LYS A 40 13.69 -7.96 20.24
N ARG A 41 12.36 -7.84 20.26
CA ARG A 41 11.41 -8.84 20.78
C ARG A 41 10.48 -9.42 19.72
N ASP A 42 10.53 -8.90 18.49
CA ASP A 42 9.60 -9.25 17.43
C ASP A 42 10.39 -9.43 16.13
N ASN A 43 10.38 -10.66 15.64
CA ASN A 43 11.18 -11.12 14.53
C ASN A 43 10.37 -11.14 13.21
N GLN A 44 9.19 -10.51 13.22
CA GLN A 44 8.27 -10.46 12.11
C GLN A 44 8.41 -9.12 11.38
N VAL A 45 8.70 -9.19 10.08
CA VAL A 45 8.69 -8.02 9.20
C VAL A 45 7.43 -8.10 8.37
N GLU A 46 6.63 -7.04 8.42
CA GLU A 46 5.45 -6.89 7.57
C GLU A 46 5.51 -5.57 6.80
N ALA A 47 5.27 -5.65 5.51
CA ALA A 47 4.96 -4.50 4.67
C ALA A 47 3.58 -4.70 4.07
N ARG A 48 2.64 -3.81 4.37
CA ARG A 48 1.27 -3.85 3.88
C ARG A 48 0.84 -2.51 3.31
N PHE A 49 0.43 -2.54 2.06
CA PHE A 49 -0.22 -1.43 1.36
C PHE A 49 -1.68 -1.82 1.15
N MET A 50 -2.61 -1.00 1.64
CA MET A 50 -4.03 -1.21 1.44
C MET A 50 -4.66 0.08 0.92
N VAL A 51 -5.45 -0.04 -0.12
CA VAL A 51 -6.28 1.03 -0.63
C VAL A 51 -7.71 0.54 -0.70
N LYS A 52 -8.64 1.38 -0.22
CA LYS A 52 -10.08 1.16 -0.36
C LYS A 52 -10.64 2.22 -1.29
N PHE A 53 -11.51 1.79 -2.20
CA PHE A 53 -12.20 2.62 -3.17
C PHE A 53 -13.66 2.76 -2.79
N TYR A 54 -14.14 3.97 -2.90
CA TYR A 54 -15.52 4.35 -2.62
C TYR A 54 -16.08 5.19 -3.77
N ASP A 55 -17.38 5.11 -4.00
CA ASP A 55 -18.06 6.00 -4.95
C ASP A 55 -18.28 7.39 -4.35
N SER A 56 -18.87 8.29 -5.14
CA SER A 56 -19.19 9.66 -4.74
C SER A 56 -20.18 9.77 -3.57
N ASN A 57 -20.88 8.69 -3.21
CA ASN A 57 -21.74 8.57 -2.03
C ASN A 57 -21.06 7.82 -0.88
N LEU A 58 -19.73 7.67 -0.94
CA LEU A 58 -18.90 6.91 -0.02
C LEU A 58 -19.32 5.43 0.13
N GLN A 59 -20.01 4.86 -0.87
CA GLN A 59 -20.29 3.43 -0.86
C GLN A 59 -19.03 2.66 -1.26
N TYR A 60 -18.74 1.57 -0.57
CA TYR A 60 -17.57 0.76 -0.84
C TYR A 60 -17.67 0.06 -2.20
N ILE A 61 -16.70 0.32 -3.09
CA ILE A 61 -16.61 -0.30 -4.42
C ILE A 61 -15.67 -1.51 -4.36
N GLY A 62 -14.56 -1.41 -3.65
CA GLY A 62 -13.53 -2.43 -3.65
C GLY A 62 -12.28 -2.04 -2.90
N LYS A 63 -11.33 -2.98 -2.82
CA LYS A 63 -10.01 -2.73 -2.22
C LYS A 63 -8.91 -3.34 -3.06
N ALA A 64 -7.77 -2.68 -3.09
CA ALA A 64 -6.52 -3.23 -3.58
C ALA A 64 -5.55 -3.34 -2.39
N GLU A 65 -4.99 -4.53 -2.18
CA GLU A 65 -4.02 -4.74 -1.11
C GLU A 65 -2.81 -5.52 -1.61
N GLY A 66 -1.64 -5.17 -1.10
CA GLY A 66 -0.41 -5.94 -1.25
C GLY A 66 0.25 -6.07 0.11
N SER A 67 0.41 -7.29 0.60
CA SER A 67 1.06 -7.58 1.87
C SER A 67 2.19 -8.60 1.70
N ARG A 68 3.30 -8.36 2.36
CA ARG A 68 4.38 -9.33 2.53
C ARG A 68 4.74 -9.41 3.98
N GLU A 69 4.78 -10.64 4.46
CA GLU A 69 5.25 -10.95 5.78
C GLU A 69 6.40 -11.95 5.67
N GLN A 70 7.46 -11.73 6.44
CA GLN A 70 8.54 -12.68 6.55
C GLN A 70 9.11 -12.67 7.97
N GLN A 71 9.32 -13.86 8.52
CA GLN A 71 10.09 -14.01 9.75
C GLN A 71 11.58 -13.84 9.44
N MET A 72 12.21 -12.89 10.09
CA MET A 72 13.63 -12.64 10.02
C MET A 72 14.29 -12.92 11.36
N PRO A 73 15.47 -13.55 11.43
CA PRO A 73 16.17 -13.73 12.69
C PRO A 73 16.41 -12.37 13.37
N PRO A 74 16.18 -12.24 14.69
CA PRO A 74 16.27 -10.96 15.38
C PRO A 74 17.69 -10.37 15.28
N VAL A 75 17.85 -9.26 14.57
CA VAL A 75 19.17 -8.67 14.24
C VAL A 75 19.89 -8.04 15.44
N TRP A 76 19.26 -8.00 16.62
CA TRP A 76 19.85 -7.40 17.81
C TRP A 76 20.61 -8.40 18.69
N VAL A 77 21.07 -9.52 18.12
CA VAL A 77 22.04 -10.39 18.78
C VAL A 77 23.44 -9.80 18.59
N HIS A 78 24.11 -9.54 19.71
CA HIS A 78 25.48 -9.07 19.74
C HIS A 78 26.37 -9.93 18.83
N GLY A 79 27.17 -9.31 17.95
CA GLY A 79 28.29 -9.97 17.27
C GLY A 79 28.14 -10.31 15.79
N LYS A 80 27.12 -9.83 15.05
CA LYS A 80 27.07 -9.96 13.58
C LYS A 80 27.99 -8.94 12.88
N ALA A 81 28.67 -9.37 11.81
CA ALA A 81 29.54 -8.49 11.04
C ALA A 81 28.71 -7.49 10.20
N ALA A 82 29.21 -6.27 9.99
CA ALA A 82 28.57 -5.23 9.17
C ALA A 82 27.93 -5.71 7.84
N PRO A 83 28.55 -6.61 7.04
CA PRO A 83 27.92 -7.14 5.82
C PRO A 83 26.67 -8.00 6.06
N GLU A 84 26.56 -8.69 7.19
CA GLU A 84 25.35 -9.46 7.53
C GLU A 84 24.18 -8.54 7.86
N ILE A 85 24.47 -7.39 8.48
CA ILE A 85 23.47 -6.36 8.78
C ILE A 85 22.99 -5.72 7.47
N ALA A 86 23.89 -5.43 6.54
CA ALA A 86 23.54 -4.89 5.22
C ALA A 86 22.65 -5.87 4.43
N ALA A 87 23.02 -7.14 4.35
CA ALA A 87 22.22 -8.16 3.67
C ALA A 87 20.80 -8.30 4.27
N GLN A 88 20.65 -8.12 5.58
CA GLN A 88 19.34 -8.15 6.23
C GLN A 88 18.50 -6.89 5.95
N ILE A 89 19.12 -5.71 5.82
CA ILE A 89 18.47 -4.48 5.38
C ILE A 89 18.00 -4.61 3.92
N ASP A 90 18.82 -5.21 3.05
CA ASP A 90 18.44 -5.51 1.66
C ASP A 90 17.21 -6.43 1.61
N GLN A 91 17.18 -7.50 2.41
CA GLN A 91 16.00 -8.38 2.50
C GLN A 91 14.74 -7.64 2.96
N GLN A 92 14.86 -6.69 3.88
CA GLN A 92 13.71 -5.87 4.31
C GLN A 92 13.23 -4.94 3.19
N THR A 93 14.16 -4.42 2.39
CA THR A 93 13.87 -3.58 1.23
C THR A 93 13.17 -4.39 0.13
N GLU A 94 13.64 -5.62 -0.12
CA GLU A 94 13.01 -6.53 -1.08
C GLU A 94 11.58 -6.89 -0.69
N LEU A 95 11.28 -7.07 0.60
CA LEU A 95 9.91 -7.32 1.07
C LEU A 95 8.98 -6.15 0.78
N GLN A 96 9.43 -4.92 1.03
CA GLN A 96 8.66 -3.72 0.73
C GLN A 96 8.42 -3.58 -0.78
N LEU A 97 9.44 -3.84 -1.60
CA LEU A 97 9.31 -3.81 -3.07
C LEU A 97 8.35 -4.89 -3.58
N ASN A 98 8.39 -6.09 -3.02
CA ASN A 98 7.48 -7.18 -3.40
C ASN A 98 6.03 -6.92 -2.96
N ALA A 99 5.82 -6.34 -1.77
CA ALA A 99 4.50 -5.90 -1.33
C ALA A 99 3.94 -4.80 -2.26
N LEU A 100 4.79 -3.85 -2.66
CA LEU A 100 4.43 -2.81 -3.61
C LEU A 100 4.05 -3.37 -4.98
N LYS A 101 4.84 -4.32 -5.53
CA LYS A 101 4.49 -4.98 -6.80
C LYS A 101 3.15 -5.72 -6.74
N GLN A 102 2.85 -6.35 -5.62
CA GLN A 102 1.55 -7.00 -5.44
C GLN A 102 0.41 -6.00 -5.35
N PHE A 103 0.62 -4.92 -4.62
CA PHE A 103 -0.34 -3.82 -4.56
C PHE A 103 -0.63 -3.28 -5.97
N ASP A 104 0.41 -3.07 -6.79
CA ASP A 104 0.25 -2.61 -8.17
C ASP A 104 -0.54 -3.59 -9.04
N ALA A 105 -0.26 -4.89 -8.91
CA ALA A 105 -0.99 -5.92 -9.63
C ALA A 105 -2.46 -5.98 -9.21
N SER A 106 -2.75 -5.93 -7.91
CA SER A 106 -4.11 -5.91 -7.37
C SER A 106 -4.85 -4.64 -7.75
N LEU A 107 -4.18 -3.48 -7.76
CA LEU A 107 -4.74 -2.21 -8.20
C LEU A 107 -5.14 -2.28 -9.66
N LYS A 108 -4.24 -2.74 -10.53
CA LYS A 108 -4.50 -2.88 -11.96
C LYS A 108 -5.64 -3.86 -12.24
N ALA A 109 -5.67 -4.99 -11.52
CA ALA A 109 -6.75 -5.97 -11.64
C ALA A 109 -8.10 -5.38 -11.24
N LEU A 110 -8.15 -4.60 -10.15
CA LEU A 110 -9.37 -3.93 -9.69
C LEU A 110 -9.84 -2.88 -10.71
N VAL A 111 -8.94 -2.00 -11.18
CA VAL A 111 -9.27 -0.97 -12.18
C VAL A 111 -9.73 -1.59 -13.50
N SER A 112 -9.14 -2.73 -13.89
CA SER A 112 -9.51 -3.44 -15.12
C SER A 112 -10.78 -4.28 -14.99
N SER A 113 -11.11 -4.76 -13.78
CA SER A 113 -12.25 -5.66 -13.53
C SER A 113 -13.50 -4.95 -13.02
N SER A 114 -13.38 -3.73 -12.51
CA SER A 114 -14.47 -3.05 -11.80
C SER A 114 -15.02 -1.85 -12.57
N ASP A 115 -16.30 -1.58 -12.33
CA ASP A 115 -17.06 -0.40 -12.73
C ASP A 115 -16.44 0.97 -12.32
N VAL A 116 -15.27 1.02 -11.68
CA VAL A 116 -14.48 2.26 -11.45
C VAL A 116 -14.15 2.97 -12.77
N ALA A 117 -13.85 2.21 -13.83
CA ALA A 117 -13.65 2.78 -15.17
C ALA A 117 -14.95 3.30 -15.80
N ARG A 118 -16.13 2.82 -15.36
CA ARG A 118 -17.45 3.27 -15.84
C ARG A 118 -17.97 4.47 -15.05
N LEU A 119 -17.59 4.59 -13.78
CA LEU A 119 -17.93 5.72 -12.91
C LEU A 119 -17.06 6.95 -13.18
N ALA A 120 -15.78 6.77 -13.55
CA ALA A 120 -14.89 7.87 -13.94
C ALA A 120 -15.17 8.46 -15.34
N ASN A 121 -16.13 7.90 -16.08
CA ASN A 121 -16.41 8.24 -17.48
C ASN A 121 -17.87 8.72 -17.69
N LYS A 122 -18.52 9.16 -16.63
CA LYS A 122 -19.89 9.69 -16.63
C LYS A 122 -19.88 11.17 -16.26
#